data_AF-A0A5M9ZSX1-F1
#
_entry.id   AF-A0A5M9ZSX1-F1
#
_cell.length_a   1.000
_cell.length_b   1.000
_cell.length_c   1.000
_cell.angle_alpha   90.00
_cell.angle_beta   90.00
_cell.angle_gamma   90.00
#
_symmetry.space_group_name_H-M   'P 1'
#
loop_
_entity.id
_entity.type
_entity.pdbx_description
1 polymer ?
#
loop_
_entity_poly.entity_id
_entity_poly.type
_entity_poly.pdbx_seq_one_letter_code
_entity_poly.pdbx_strand_id
1 'polypeptide(L)'
;MAGKKDRSFNYWSMNYKGKLRRTWVMLPICIIVGIIAPFWTASEYGSMMVGIVIDIVMAVVWVLQLLYNMRKAREEEQQELGQQSGSGQASPMSNAQYGGAAAAPAQNAQSSQSAQSYVQPIPLADQTSPSGTSAAAQTSSVPNSAQPYTVQTTATPDSKGFEQETGRLQMQMAYLAVSLLDGAAVADGRVRAVYVHAMVNKGQSAWDCFFRVGDSLVASGDLMKSMPQESRSRFFASGRSLMDDYRNVCARYGIDAPTELRITYDPKNHGLHTDVSYDPIGDNDPFMAWASQVYQSFHA
;
A
#
# COMPACT_ATOMS: atom_id res chain seq x y z
N MET A 1 -34.39 18.76 16.38
CA MET A 1 -33.16 18.94 15.57
C MET A 1 -32.94 17.67 14.78
N ALA A 2 -32.98 17.76 13.45
CA ALA A 2 -32.99 16.62 12.53
C ALA A 2 -31.59 15.97 12.44
N GLY A 3 -31.53 14.67 12.76
CA GLY A 3 -30.32 13.87 12.69
C GLY A 3 -29.79 13.77 11.26
N LYS A 4 -28.52 14.16 11.07
CA LYS A 4 -27.78 13.92 9.84
C LYS A 4 -27.69 12.41 9.63
N LYS A 5 -28.30 11.93 8.54
CA LYS A 5 -28.24 10.55 8.10
C LYS A 5 -26.90 10.38 7.41
N ASP A 6 -25.92 9.81 8.10
CA ASP A 6 -24.60 9.51 7.53
C ASP A 6 -24.76 8.52 6.37
N ARG A 7 -24.81 9.04 5.14
CA ARG A 7 -24.62 8.28 3.91
C ARG A 7 -23.13 8.26 3.56
N SER A 8 -22.29 7.75 4.45
CA SER A 8 -20.92 7.43 4.05
C SER A 8 -20.96 6.26 3.05
N PHE A 9 -20.50 6.53 1.83
CA PHE A 9 -20.33 5.53 0.78
C PHE A 9 -19.11 4.63 1.05
N ASN A 10 -18.29 5.00 2.04
CA ASN A 10 -17.10 4.27 2.46
C ASN A 10 -17.45 3.23 3.53
N TYR A 11 -17.41 1.94 3.18
CA TYR A 11 -17.70 0.81 4.07
C TYR A 11 -16.80 0.77 5.31
N TRP A 12 -15.57 1.28 5.18
CA TRP A 12 -14.56 1.26 6.23
C TRP A 12 -14.79 2.32 7.32
N SER A 13 -15.45 3.43 7.00
CA SER A 13 -15.68 4.55 7.94
C SER A 13 -17.07 4.51 8.59
N MET A 14 -17.80 3.41 8.46
CA MET A 14 -19.20 3.30 8.92
C MET A 14 -19.28 2.62 10.29
N ASN A 15 -20.04 3.24 11.21
CA ASN A 15 -20.38 2.69 12.53
C ASN A 15 -20.98 1.27 12.38
N TYR A 16 -20.66 0.33 13.29
CA TYR A 16 -21.03 -1.08 13.14
C TYR A 16 -22.55 -1.30 13.12
N LYS A 17 -23.34 -0.38 13.72
CA LYS A 17 -24.81 -0.33 13.56
C LYS A 17 -25.25 -0.16 12.11
N GLY A 18 -24.53 0.65 11.34
CA GLY A 18 -24.77 0.84 9.92
C GLY A 18 -24.41 -0.41 9.10
N LYS A 19 -23.30 -1.08 9.47
CA LYS A 19 -22.90 -2.35 8.84
C LYS A 19 -23.96 -3.42 9.09
N LEU A 20 -24.48 -3.51 10.32
CA LEU A 20 -25.56 -4.43 10.69
C LEU A 20 -26.85 -4.22 9.88
N ARG A 21 -27.26 -2.95 9.68
CA ARG A 21 -28.46 -2.62 8.90
C ARG A 21 -28.32 -3.02 7.43
N ARG A 22 -27.12 -2.92 6.85
CA ARG A 22 -26.86 -3.39 5.48
C ARG A 22 -26.80 -4.91 5.39
N THR A 23 -26.26 -5.60 6.40
CA THR A 23 -26.31 -7.07 6.50
C THR A 23 -27.75 -7.58 6.56
N TRP A 24 -28.63 -6.92 7.31
CA TRP A 24 -30.06 -7.24 7.35
C TRP A 24 -30.79 -7.02 6.02
N VAL A 25 -30.35 -6.04 5.22
CA VAL A 25 -30.91 -5.79 3.87
C VAL A 25 -30.38 -6.82 2.84
N MET A 26 -29.17 -7.35 3.04
CA MET A 26 -28.59 -8.41 2.21
C MET A 26 -29.15 -9.81 2.53
N LEU A 27 -29.73 -10.00 3.71
CA LEU A 27 -30.31 -11.27 4.17
C LEU A 27 -31.35 -11.87 3.21
N PRO A 28 -32.39 -11.15 2.73
CA PRO A 28 -33.33 -11.73 1.78
C PRO A 28 -32.70 -12.09 0.43
N ILE A 29 -31.69 -11.34 -0.01
CA ILE A 29 -30.97 -11.62 -1.26
C ILE A 29 -30.17 -12.92 -1.13
N CYS A 30 -29.49 -13.13 0.00
CA CYS A 30 -28.73 -14.35 0.26
C CYS A 30 -29.64 -15.59 0.33
N ILE A 31 -30.83 -15.46 0.92
CA ILE A 31 -31.83 -16.55 0.94
C ILE A 31 -32.29 -16.90 -0.47
N ILE A 32 -32.56 -15.90 -1.31
CA ILE A 32 -32.96 -16.12 -2.71
C ILE A 32 -31.84 -16.81 -3.50
N VAL A 33 -30.59 -16.38 -3.32
CA VAL A 33 -29.43 -17.00 -3.98
C VAL A 33 -29.22 -18.44 -3.52
N GLY A 34 -29.34 -18.74 -2.21
CA GLY A 34 -29.24 -20.10 -1.68
C GLY A 34 -30.41 -21.02 -2.07
N ILE A 35 -31.52 -20.47 -2.56
CA ILE A 35 -32.59 -21.29 -3.16
C ILE A 35 -32.30 -21.54 -4.64
N ILE A 36 -31.76 -20.57 -5.37
CA ILE A 36 -31.53 -20.66 -6.83
C ILE A 36 -30.26 -21.48 -7.16
N ALA A 37 -29.20 -21.34 -6.36
CA ALA A 37 -27.91 -21.97 -6.61
C ALA A 37 -27.98 -23.52 -6.68
N PRO A 38 -28.76 -24.22 -5.83
CA PRO A 38 -28.95 -25.67 -5.95
C PRO A 38 -29.60 -26.10 -7.26
N PHE A 39 -30.58 -25.34 -7.76
CA PHE A 39 -31.24 -25.67 -9.04
C PHE A 39 -30.30 -25.49 -10.23
N TRP A 40 -29.47 -24.44 -10.20
CA TRP A 40 -28.47 -24.21 -11.24
C TRP A 40 -27.37 -25.29 -11.21
N THR A 41 -26.87 -25.61 -10.01
CA THR A 41 -25.85 -26.65 -9.82
C THR A 41 -26.38 -28.04 -10.20
N ALA A 42 -27.67 -28.32 -9.96
CA ALA A 42 -28.31 -29.56 -10.38
C ALA A 42 -28.45 -29.67 -11.90
N SER A 43 -28.67 -28.56 -12.61
CA SER A 43 -28.74 -28.55 -14.08
C SER A 43 -27.40 -28.83 -14.75
N GLU A 44 -26.30 -28.39 -14.13
CA GLU A 44 -24.94 -28.50 -14.69
C GLU A 44 -24.23 -29.80 -14.26
N TYR A 45 -24.40 -30.22 -12.99
CA TYR A 45 -23.66 -31.33 -12.39
C TYR A 45 -24.51 -32.57 -12.11
N GLY A 46 -25.81 -32.55 -12.42
CA GLY A 46 -26.72 -33.69 -12.27
C GLY A 46 -27.02 -34.12 -10.82
N SER A 47 -26.54 -33.37 -9.82
CA SER A 47 -26.74 -33.69 -8.40
C SER A 47 -26.99 -32.43 -7.56
N MET A 48 -28.15 -32.39 -6.89
CA MET A 48 -28.52 -31.33 -5.95
C MET A 48 -27.69 -31.33 -4.66
N MET A 49 -27.07 -32.46 -4.31
CA MET A 49 -26.33 -32.62 -3.06
C MET A 49 -25.12 -31.68 -2.97
N VAL A 50 -24.43 -31.45 -4.09
CA VAL A 50 -23.24 -30.57 -4.12
C VAL A 50 -23.63 -29.12 -3.86
N GLY A 51 -24.72 -28.64 -4.47
CA GLY A 51 -25.23 -27.29 -4.23
C GLY A 51 -25.67 -27.07 -2.79
N ILE A 52 -26.42 -28.04 -2.22
CA ILE A 52 -26.91 -27.96 -0.84
C ILE A 52 -25.74 -27.91 0.16
N VAL A 53 -24.68 -28.70 -0.03
CA VAL A 53 -23.51 -28.67 0.86
C VAL A 53 -22.79 -27.32 0.80
N ILE A 54 -22.65 -26.74 -0.39
CA ILE A 54 -22.03 -25.43 -0.58
C ILE A 54 -22.86 -24.32 0.11
N ASP A 55 -24.18 -24.37 -0.01
CA ASP A 55 -25.07 -23.40 0.64
C ASP A 55 -25.03 -23.50 2.16
N ILE A 56 -24.94 -24.71 2.72
CA ILE A 56 -24.79 -24.90 4.16
C ILE A 56 -23.47 -24.29 4.65
N VAL A 57 -22.36 -24.55 3.96
CA VAL A 57 -21.04 -23.98 4.31
C VAL A 57 -21.06 -22.45 4.20
N MET A 58 -21.64 -21.90 3.14
CA MET A 58 -21.78 -20.46 2.96
C MET A 58 -22.64 -19.84 4.07
N ALA A 59 -23.77 -20.48 4.43
CA ALA A 59 -24.63 -20.03 5.51
C ALA A 59 -23.90 -20.01 6.86
N VAL A 60 -23.10 -21.02 7.17
CA VAL A 60 -22.30 -21.07 8.42
C VAL A 60 -21.28 -19.93 8.47
N VAL A 61 -20.54 -19.71 7.38
CA VAL A 61 -19.57 -18.60 7.28
C VAL A 61 -20.27 -17.25 7.44
N TRP A 62 -21.45 -17.10 6.83
CA TRP A 62 -22.23 -15.88 6.90
C TRP A 62 -22.79 -15.61 8.30
N VAL A 63 -23.30 -16.64 8.98
CA VAL A 63 -23.75 -16.56 10.37
C VAL A 63 -22.58 -16.20 11.30
N LEU A 64 -21.39 -16.76 11.09
CA LEU A 64 -20.20 -16.40 11.86
C LEU A 64 -19.80 -14.94 11.66
N GLN A 65 -19.84 -14.43 10.41
CA GLN A 65 -19.60 -13.01 10.13
C GLN A 65 -20.65 -12.11 10.78
N LEU A 66 -21.92 -12.53 10.78
CA LEU A 66 -23.02 -11.80 11.38
C LEU A 66 -22.88 -11.76 12.91
N LEU A 67 -22.56 -12.88 13.56
CA LEU A 67 -22.32 -12.97 15.00
C LEU A 67 -21.09 -12.18 15.43
N TYR A 68 -20.01 -12.20 14.65
CA TYR A 68 -18.82 -11.39 14.90
C TYR A 68 -19.16 -9.90 14.85
N ASN A 69 -19.88 -9.47 13.82
CA ASN A 69 -20.32 -8.07 13.69
C ASN A 69 -21.30 -7.66 14.80
N MET A 70 -22.19 -8.55 15.23
CA MET A 70 -23.10 -8.30 16.36
C MET A 70 -22.36 -8.20 17.69
N ARG A 71 -21.37 -9.06 17.94
CA ARG A 71 -20.55 -9.00 19.17
C ARG A 71 -19.80 -7.68 19.26
N LYS A 72 -19.14 -7.29 18.16
CA LYS A 72 -18.35 -6.06 18.11
C LYS A 72 -19.21 -4.79 18.19
N ALA A 73 -20.40 -4.80 17.57
CA ALA A 73 -21.36 -3.70 17.72
C ALA A 73 -21.86 -3.55 19.17
N ARG A 74 -22.01 -4.65 19.90
CA ARG A 74 -22.45 -4.65 21.31
C ARG A 74 -21.35 -4.14 22.25
N GLU A 75 -20.08 -4.41 21.94
CA GLU A 75 -18.92 -3.87 22.66
C GLU A 75 -18.82 -2.34 22.54
N GLU A 76 -19.10 -1.80 21.36
CA GLU A 76 -19.14 -0.34 21.15
C GLU A 76 -20.31 0.33 21.87
N GLU A 77 -21.50 -0.29 21.92
CA GLU A 77 -22.64 0.22 22.71
C GLU A 77 -22.36 0.25 24.22
N GLN A 78 -21.60 -0.71 24.74
CA GLN A 78 -21.18 -0.72 26.15
C GLN A 78 -20.15 0.37 26.45
N GLN A 79 -19.29 0.71 25.49
CA GLN A 79 -18.36 1.84 25.61
C GLN A 79 -19.08 3.19 25.54
N GLU A 80 -20.09 3.35 24.67
CA GLU A 80 -20.91 4.57 24.59
C GLU A 80 -21.73 4.81 25.87
N LEU A 81 -22.30 3.76 26.48
CA LEU A 81 -23.04 3.83 27.74
C LEU A 81 -22.14 4.14 28.97
N GLY A 82 -20.90 3.64 28.96
CA GLY A 82 -19.89 3.97 29.97
C GLY A 82 -19.42 5.42 29.91
N GLN A 83 -19.37 6.01 28.71
CA GLN A 83 -18.90 7.39 28.50
C GLN A 83 -20.00 8.45 28.72
N GLN A 84 -21.28 8.09 28.55
CA GLN A 84 -22.43 8.95 28.89
C GLN A 84 -22.72 9.04 30.40
N SER A 85 -22.18 8.13 31.22
CA SER A 85 -22.34 8.19 32.69
C SER A 85 -21.33 9.12 33.37
N GLY A 86 -20.40 9.74 32.61
CA GLY A 86 -19.31 10.57 33.15
C GLY A 86 -19.31 12.05 32.73
N SER A 87 -20.31 12.54 32.00
CA SER A 87 -20.28 13.90 31.42
C SER A 87 -21.58 14.67 31.57
N GLY A 88 -22.10 14.76 32.80
CA GLY A 88 -23.24 15.65 33.07
C GLY A 88 -23.68 15.78 34.52
N GLN A 89 -22.90 16.47 35.38
CA GLN A 89 -23.51 17.39 36.36
C GLN A 89 -22.51 18.43 36.89
N ALA A 90 -22.96 19.69 36.92
CA ALA A 90 -22.19 20.90 37.20
C ALA A 90 -21.93 21.17 38.70
N SER A 91 -20.87 21.95 38.96
CA SER A 91 -20.26 22.42 40.24
C SER A 91 -21.20 23.31 41.11
N PRO A 92 -20.91 23.67 42.40
CA PRO A 92 -19.72 24.44 42.83
C PRO A 92 -19.16 24.24 44.28
N MET A 93 -17.95 24.79 44.50
CA MET A 93 -17.27 25.24 45.75
C MET A 93 -17.03 24.28 46.95
N SER A 94 -15.77 24.11 47.37
CA SER A 94 -15.14 24.88 48.47
C SER A 94 -13.86 24.21 49.03
N ASN A 95 -12.86 25.08 49.25
CA ASN A 95 -11.71 25.07 50.15
C ASN A 95 -11.03 23.79 50.71
N ALA A 96 -9.69 23.87 50.64
CA ALA A 96 -8.71 23.56 51.69
C ALA A 96 -8.08 22.15 51.78
N GLN A 97 -6.75 22.18 51.65
CA GLN A 97 -5.76 21.61 52.57
C GLN A 97 -5.17 20.20 52.34
N TYR A 98 -3.83 20.22 52.20
CA TYR A 98 -2.80 19.22 52.56
C TYR A 98 -2.74 17.85 51.87
N GLY A 99 -1.62 17.64 51.16
CA GLY A 99 -0.66 16.58 51.49
C GLY A 99 -0.75 15.25 50.73
N GLY A 100 0.33 14.91 50.02
CA GLY A 100 0.79 13.50 49.92
C GLY A 100 0.70 12.80 48.56
N ALA A 101 1.85 12.75 47.87
CA ALA A 101 2.45 11.59 47.20
C ALA A 101 1.69 10.71 46.18
N ALA A 102 2.33 10.61 45.00
CA ALA A 102 2.60 9.41 44.18
C ALA A 102 1.43 8.57 43.62
N ALA A 103 1.38 8.44 42.28
CA ALA A 103 1.84 7.25 41.54
C ALA A 103 1.23 7.19 40.13
N ALA A 104 2.07 6.89 39.13
CA ALA A 104 1.67 6.36 37.82
C ALA A 104 1.09 4.93 37.98
N PRO A 105 0.28 4.46 37.01
CA PRO A 105 0.75 3.40 36.08
C PRO A 105 0.05 3.51 34.70
N ALA A 106 0.32 2.73 33.66
CA ALA A 106 1.43 1.91 33.20
C ALA A 106 1.07 1.54 31.75
N GLN A 107 2.11 1.20 30.98
CA GLN A 107 2.04 0.52 29.70
C GLN A 107 1.19 -0.77 29.79
N ASN A 108 0.63 -1.18 28.64
CA ASN A 108 0.62 -2.60 28.35
C ASN A 108 1.03 -2.86 26.89
N ALA A 109 2.00 -3.74 26.78
CA ALA A 109 2.70 -4.17 25.58
C ALA A 109 2.19 -5.55 25.12
N GLN A 110 2.73 -5.98 23.98
CA GLN A 110 2.79 -7.36 23.45
C GLN A 110 1.50 -7.91 22.80
N SER A 111 1.56 -8.56 21.64
CA SER A 111 2.64 -9.42 21.14
C SER A 111 2.63 -9.56 19.61
N SER A 112 3.82 -9.41 19.04
CA SER A 112 4.27 -10.02 17.80
C SER A 112 4.49 -11.52 18.01
N GLN A 113 4.07 -12.36 17.04
CA GLN A 113 4.60 -13.71 16.89
C GLN A 113 5.16 -13.90 15.48
N SER A 114 6.45 -14.16 15.48
CA SER A 114 7.36 -14.58 14.42
C SER A 114 7.06 -15.99 13.91
N ALA A 115 7.28 -16.21 12.62
CA ALA A 115 7.75 -17.50 12.12
C ALA A 115 8.77 -17.24 10.99
N GLN A 116 10.04 -17.31 11.35
CA GLN A 116 11.15 -17.50 10.42
C GLN A 116 11.10 -18.94 9.89
N SER A 117 11.33 -19.14 8.60
CA SER A 117 11.80 -20.41 8.07
C SER A 117 12.87 -20.12 7.04
N TYR A 118 14.08 -20.54 7.38
CA TYR A 118 15.28 -20.55 6.55
C TYR A 118 15.07 -21.46 5.34
N VAL A 119 15.33 -20.95 4.13
CA VAL A 119 15.67 -21.79 2.98
C VAL A 119 16.95 -21.23 2.38
N GLN A 120 17.97 -22.09 2.36
CA GLN A 120 19.32 -21.90 1.84
C GLN A 120 19.32 -21.61 0.33
N PRO A 121 20.25 -20.79 -0.20
CA PRO A 121 20.50 -20.72 -1.63
C PRO A 121 21.26 -21.96 -2.13
N ILE A 122 20.77 -22.57 -3.22
CA ILE A 122 21.44 -23.63 -3.98
C ILE A 122 22.49 -22.99 -4.89
N PRO A 123 23.76 -23.47 -4.93
CA PRO A 123 24.80 -22.93 -5.80
C PRO A 123 24.65 -23.42 -7.24
N LEU A 124 24.78 -22.50 -8.20
CA LEU A 124 24.85 -22.78 -9.62
C LEU A 124 26.31 -23.09 -10.00
N ALA A 125 26.55 -24.28 -10.54
CA ALA A 125 27.86 -24.73 -11.00
C ALA A 125 28.22 -24.20 -12.40
N ASP A 126 29.53 -24.07 -12.60
CA ASP A 126 30.33 -23.65 -13.75
C ASP A 126 29.88 -24.12 -15.15
N GLN A 127 30.18 -23.31 -16.18
CA GLN A 127 31.16 -23.70 -17.21
C GLN A 127 31.65 -22.57 -18.15
N THR A 128 32.98 -22.43 -18.14
CA THR A 128 33.93 -22.09 -19.24
C THR A 128 34.19 -20.64 -19.66
N SER A 129 35.31 -20.12 -19.13
CA SER A 129 36.30 -19.32 -19.88
C SER A 129 37.65 -20.06 -19.84
N PRO A 130 38.51 -20.01 -20.88
CA PRO A 130 39.89 -20.48 -20.75
C PRO A 130 40.89 -19.34 -20.51
N SER A 131 41.63 -19.52 -19.41
CA SER A 131 43.11 -19.49 -19.29
C SER A 131 43.90 -18.17 -19.43
N GLY A 132 44.62 -17.82 -18.34
CA GLY A 132 45.69 -16.82 -18.34
C GLY A 132 46.37 -16.52 -16.98
N THR A 133 47.09 -17.51 -16.43
CA THR A 133 48.38 -17.44 -15.68
C THR A 133 48.69 -16.39 -14.56
N SER A 134 48.81 -16.94 -13.32
CA SER A 134 49.88 -16.82 -12.29
C SER A 134 50.13 -15.61 -11.35
N ALA A 135 50.23 -16.00 -10.04
CA ALA A 135 51.09 -15.54 -8.93
C ALA A 135 50.76 -14.18 -8.25
N ALA A 136 50.89 -13.94 -6.93
CA ALA A 136 51.54 -14.65 -5.83
C ALA A 136 50.82 -14.36 -4.49
N ALA A 137 51.06 -15.21 -3.48
CA ALA A 137 50.52 -15.14 -2.13
C ALA A 137 51.20 -14.09 -1.25
N GLN A 138 50.45 -13.45 -0.34
CA GLN A 138 50.98 -12.94 0.92
C GLN A 138 49.88 -12.86 1.99
N THR A 139 50.24 -13.36 3.17
CA THR A 139 49.43 -13.54 4.37
C THR A 139 49.48 -12.32 5.30
N SER A 140 48.39 -12.14 6.07
CA SER A 140 48.32 -11.55 7.42
C SER A 140 48.41 -10.02 7.57
N SER A 141 47.30 -9.40 7.98
CA SER A 141 47.07 -8.92 9.36
C SER A 141 46.00 -7.82 9.41
N VAL A 142 45.09 -7.93 10.38
CA VAL A 142 44.16 -6.89 10.81
C VAL A 142 44.84 -6.08 11.92
N PRO A 143 44.68 -4.75 11.95
CA PRO A 143 44.29 -4.15 13.21
C PRO A 143 43.11 -3.18 13.09
N ASN A 144 42.16 -3.46 13.97
CA ASN A 144 41.11 -2.60 14.47
C ASN A 144 41.66 -1.25 14.97
N SER A 145 41.16 -0.13 14.44
CA SER A 145 41.06 1.12 15.20
C SER A 145 39.99 2.02 14.59
N ALA A 146 39.00 2.35 15.42
CA ALA A 146 37.96 3.32 15.14
C ALA A 146 38.55 4.73 15.02
N GLN A 147 38.24 5.43 13.94
CA GLN A 147 38.35 6.89 13.83
C GLN A 147 37.17 7.43 12.99
N PRO A 148 36.67 8.63 13.32
CA PRO A 148 35.41 9.15 12.81
C PRO A 148 35.51 9.49 11.32
N TYR A 149 34.46 9.18 10.57
CA TYR A 149 34.31 9.51 9.16
C TYR A 149 34.47 11.02 8.97
N THR A 150 35.62 11.42 8.45
CA THR A 150 35.80 12.74 7.85
C THR A 150 35.19 12.67 6.45
N VAL A 151 34.22 13.55 6.19
CA VAL A 151 33.58 13.67 4.87
C VAL A 151 34.64 14.21 3.91
N GLN A 152 35.17 13.35 3.06
CA GLN A 152 36.11 13.72 2.01
C GLN A 152 35.32 14.26 0.81
N THR A 153 35.12 15.58 0.81
CA THR A 153 34.60 16.33 -0.34
C THR A 153 35.74 16.45 -1.36
N THR A 154 35.68 15.73 -2.49
CA THR A 154 36.29 16.12 -3.78
C THR A 154 36.10 15.04 -4.85
N ALA A 155 34.98 15.10 -5.56
CA ALA A 155 34.89 14.69 -6.97
C ALA A 155 33.65 15.39 -7.53
N THR A 156 33.79 16.16 -8.61
CA THR A 156 32.64 16.58 -9.40
C THR A 156 31.97 15.29 -9.86
N PRO A 157 30.71 15.00 -9.46
CA PRO A 157 30.05 13.77 -9.89
C PRO A 157 30.06 13.75 -11.41
N ASP A 158 30.36 12.61 -12.02
CA ASP A 158 30.15 12.42 -13.45
C ASP A 158 28.65 12.54 -13.72
N SER A 159 28.20 13.77 -13.95
CA SER A 159 26.78 14.13 -14.00
C SER A 159 26.09 13.42 -15.15
N LYS A 160 26.84 13.08 -16.21
CA LYS A 160 26.33 12.33 -17.36
C LYS A 160 26.01 10.88 -16.98
N GLY A 161 26.89 10.23 -16.22
CA GLY A 161 26.63 8.88 -15.71
C GLY A 161 25.41 8.82 -14.78
N PHE A 162 25.33 9.78 -13.86
CA PHE A 162 24.19 9.90 -12.94
C PHE A 162 22.86 10.12 -13.67
N GLU A 163 22.79 11.10 -14.58
CA GLU A 163 21.59 11.40 -15.37
C GLU A 163 21.15 10.23 -16.25
N GLN A 164 22.12 9.52 -16.85
CA GLN A 164 21.82 8.35 -17.67
C GLN A 164 21.23 7.20 -16.84
N GLU A 165 21.82 6.88 -15.68
CA GLU A 165 21.34 5.80 -14.82
C GLU A 165 19.98 6.12 -14.20
N THR A 166 19.80 7.34 -13.68
CA THR A 166 18.53 7.79 -13.10
C THR A 166 17.43 7.89 -14.15
N GLY A 167 17.72 8.43 -15.34
CA GLY A 167 16.79 8.49 -16.46
C GLY A 167 16.35 7.10 -16.94
N ARG A 168 17.27 6.12 -16.97
CA ARG A 168 16.93 4.72 -17.27
C ARG A 168 15.93 4.15 -16.25
N LEU A 169 16.13 4.41 -14.96
CA LEU A 169 15.24 3.93 -13.90
C LEU A 169 13.86 4.61 -13.96
N GLN A 170 13.81 5.93 -14.18
CA GLN A 170 12.55 6.67 -14.37
C GLN A 170 11.75 6.08 -15.55
N MET A 171 12.42 5.78 -16.66
CA MET A 171 11.79 5.15 -17.81
C MET A 171 11.31 3.73 -17.49
N GLN A 172 12.08 2.94 -16.74
CA GLN A 172 11.65 1.61 -16.29
C GLN A 172 10.41 1.66 -15.38
N MET A 173 10.32 2.66 -14.50
CA MET A 173 9.12 2.89 -13.68
C MET A 173 7.90 3.22 -14.54
N ALA A 174 8.07 4.08 -15.55
CA ALA A 174 7.01 4.41 -16.50
C ALA A 174 6.54 3.17 -17.29
N TYR A 175 7.47 2.38 -17.83
CA TYR A 175 7.14 1.15 -18.56
C TYR A 175 6.49 0.10 -17.68
N LEU A 176 6.92 -0.02 -16.42
CA LEU A 176 6.23 -0.87 -15.45
C LEU A 176 4.77 -0.44 -15.32
N ALA A 177 4.47 0.85 -15.13
CA ALA A 177 3.10 1.33 -15.05
C ALA A 177 2.30 1.07 -16.34
N VAL A 178 2.91 1.27 -17.51
CA VAL A 178 2.29 0.99 -18.82
C VAL A 178 1.93 -0.48 -18.99
N SER A 179 2.66 -1.42 -18.35
CA SER A 179 2.37 -2.85 -18.44
C SER A 179 1.00 -3.27 -17.89
N LEU A 180 0.34 -2.40 -17.10
CA LEU A 180 -1.04 -2.62 -16.64
C LEU A 180 -2.09 -2.29 -17.71
N LEU A 181 -1.71 -1.58 -18.77
CA LEU A 181 -2.63 -1.08 -19.77
C LEU A 181 -2.79 -2.08 -20.92
N ASP A 182 -4.00 -2.12 -21.46
CA ASP A 182 -4.26 -2.77 -22.74
C ASP A 182 -3.58 -1.96 -23.87
N GLY A 183 -2.71 -2.61 -24.65
CA GLY A 183 -1.99 -1.99 -25.75
C GLY A 183 -2.93 -1.37 -26.80
N ALA A 184 -4.12 -1.95 -27.01
CA ALA A 184 -5.13 -1.37 -27.89
C ALA A 184 -5.70 -0.05 -27.31
N ALA A 185 -5.88 0.03 -25.99
CA ALA A 185 -6.34 1.26 -25.33
C ALA A 185 -5.32 2.40 -25.43
N VAL A 186 -4.03 2.06 -25.45
CA VAL A 186 -2.96 3.03 -25.70
C VAL A 186 -2.95 3.46 -27.17
N ALA A 187 -3.01 2.50 -28.11
CA ALA A 187 -2.95 2.78 -29.55
C ALA A 187 -4.13 3.66 -30.03
N ASP A 188 -5.32 3.42 -29.51
CA ASP A 188 -6.53 4.18 -29.85
C ASP A 188 -6.61 5.54 -29.12
N GLY A 189 -5.62 5.87 -28.27
CA GLY A 189 -5.57 7.13 -27.53
C GLY A 189 -6.58 7.24 -26.38
N ARG A 190 -7.17 6.12 -25.95
CA ARG A 190 -8.06 6.10 -24.77
C ARG A 190 -7.27 6.42 -23.51
N VAL A 191 -6.04 5.93 -23.41
CA VAL A 191 -5.09 6.35 -22.37
C VAL A 191 -4.25 7.50 -22.91
N ARG A 192 -4.40 8.68 -22.29
CA ARG A 192 -3.71 9.91 -22.72
C ARG A 192 -2.38 10.12 -22.01
N ALA A 193 -2.28 9.72 -20.74
CA ALA A 193 -1.09 9.89 -19.93
C ALA A 193 -1.03 8.87 -18.80
N VAL A 194 0.19 8.53 -18.40
CA VAL A 194 0.51 7.70 -17.25
C VAL A 194 1.24 8.56 -16.23
N TYR A 195 0.78 8.51 -14.99
CA TYR A 195 1.37 9.25 -13.88
C TYR A 195 1.92 8.24 -12.87
N VAL A 196 3.22 8.32 -12.61
CA VAL A 196 3.89 7.48 -11.62
C VAL A 196 4.35 8.35 -10.46
N HIS A 197 4.08 7.87 -9.26
CA HIS A 197 4.46 8.49 -8.02
C HIS A 197 5.36 7.53 -7.25
N ALA A 198 6.58 7.97 -6.96
CA ALA A 198 7.49 7.24 -6.09
C ALA A 198 7.92 8.17 -4.95
N MET A 199 8.01 7.64 -3.75
CA MET A 199 8.35 8.43 -2.58
C MET A 199 9.12 7.62 -1.55
N VAL A 200 9.84 8.31 -0.68
CA VAL A 200 10.52 7.72 0.47
C VAL A 200 9.93 8.31 1.73
N ASN A 201 9.31 7.47 2.55
CA ASN A 201 8.77 7.87 3.85
C ASN A 201 9.43 7.04 4.95
N LYS A 202 10.08 7.71 5.90
CA LYS A 202 10.79 7.06 7.03
C LYS A 202 11.76 5.96 6.56
N GLY A 203 12.45 6.23 5.45
CA GLY A 203 13.42 5.31 4.84
C GLY A 203 12.83 4.17 4.01
N GLN A 204 11.50 4.01 3.98
CA GLN A 204 10.82 3.02 3.15
C GLN A 204 10.36 3.64 1.83
N SER A 205 10.66 2.96 0.74
CA SER A 205 10.21 3.35 -0.59
C SER A 205 8.76 2.91 -0.81
N ALA A 206 7.94 3.82 -1.31
CA ALA A 206 6.59 3.57 -1.79
C ALA A 206 6.50 3.96 -3.26
N TRP A 207 5.63 3.28 -3.99
CA TRP A 207 5.46 3.45 -5.42
C TRP A 207 4.01 3.14 -5.77
N ASP A 208 3.37 4.04 -6.52
CA ASP A 208 2.03 3.86 -7.06
C ASP A 208 1.89 4.62 -8.39
N CYS A 209 0.82 4.38 -9.14
CA CYS A 209 0.54 5.06 -10.38
C CYS A 209 -0.96 5.25 -10.63
N PHE A 210 -1.28 6.19 -11.50
CA PHE A 210 -2.62 6.42 -12.01
C PHE A 210 -2.58 6.84 -13.47
N PHE A 211 -3.71 6.72 -14.13
CA PHE A 211 -3.83 6.81 -15.58
C PHE A 211 -4.90 7.82 -15.95
N ARG A 212 -4.62 8.66 -16.94
CA ARG A 212 -5.66 9.48 -17.57
C ARG A 212 -6.31 8.71 -18.69
N VAL A 213 -7.57 8.33 -18.48
CA VAL A 213 -8.39 7.63 -19.46
C VAL A 213 -9.52 8.56 -19.88
N GLY A 214 -9.42 9.12 -21.09
CA GLY A 214 -10.27 10.22 -21.52
C GLY A 214 -10.15 11.44 -20.60
N ASP A 215 -11.25 11.77 -19.92
CA ASP A 215 -11.36 12.89 -18.96
C ASP A 215 -11.46 12.40 -17.50
N SER A 216 -11.14 11.14 -17.25
CA SER A 216 -11.14 10.54 -15.91
C SER A 216 -9.73 10.10 -15.50
N LEU A 217 -9.49 10.06 -14.19
CA LEU A 217 -8.33 9.39 -13.60
C LEU A 217 -8.72 8.02 -13.09
N VAL A 218 -7.87 7.03 -13.35
CA VAL A 218 -8.04 5.66 -12.86
C VAL A 218 -6.78 5.28 -12.10
N ALA A 219 -6.92 4.87 -10.84
CA ALA A 219 -5.78 4.42 -10.04
C ALA A 219 -5.34 3.01 -10.46
N SER A 220 -4.05 2.69 -10.29
CA SER A 220 -3.52 1.35 -10.55
C SER A 220 -4.27 0.27 -9.77
N GLY A 221 -4.61 0.56 -8.52
CA GLY A 221 -5.38 -0.32 -7.65
C GLY A 221 -6.76 -0.69 -8.22
N ASP A 222 -7.39 0.20 -8.98
CA ASP A 222 -8.69 -0.05 -9.62
C ASP A 222 -8.57 -0.97 -10.83
N LEU A 223 -7.56 -0.76 -11.68
CA LEU A 223 -7.29 -1.62 -12.83
C LEU A 223 -6.93 -3.04 -12.42
N MET A 224 -6.28 -3.18 -11.27
CA MET A 224 -5.81 -4.45 -10.77
C MET A 224 -6.84 -5.23 -9.93
N LYS A 225 -8.06 -4.71 -9.68
CA LYS A 225 -9.03 -5.36 -8.77
C LYS A 225 -9.36 -6.82 -9.12
N SER A 226 -9.35 -7.15 -10.41
CA SER A 226 -9.60 -8.51 -10.92
C SER A 226 -8.35 -9.40 -10.97
N MET A 227 -7.15 -8.83 -10.74
CA MET A 227 -5.90 -9.59 -10.81
C MET A 227 -5.66 -10.43 -9.55
N PRO A 228 -5.00 -11.59 -9.67
CA PRO A 228 -4.56 -12.38 -8.52
C PRO A 228 -3.75 -11.52 -7.52
N GLN A 229 -3.93 -11.76 -6.22
CA GLN A 229 -3.22 -11.00 -5.18
C GLN A 229 -1.70 -11.04 -5.35
N GLU A 230 -1.16 -12.18 -5.79
CA GLU A 230 0.26 -12.34 -6.04
C GLU A 230 0.77 -11.47 -7.20
N SER A 231 0.02 -11.37 -8.30
CA SER A 231 0.38 -10.49 -9.42
C SER A 231 0.42 -9.03 -8.98
N ARG A 232 -0.56 -8.61 -8.17
CA ARG A 232 -0.62 -7.26 -7.60
C ARG A 232 0.56 -6.97 -6.69
N SER A 233 0.87 -7.89 -5.76
CA SER A 233 1.97 -7.69 -4.82
C SER A 233 3.32 -7.62 -5.54
N ARG A 234 3.53 -8.47 -6.56
CA ARG A 234 4.73 -8.44 -7.40
C ARG A 234 4.87 -7.13 -8.18
N PHE A 235 3.77 -6.59 -8.70
CA PHE A 235 3.76 -5.31 -9.40
C PHE A 235 4.25 -4.15 -8.52
N PHE A 236 3.63 -3.96 -7.35
CA PHE A 236 4.05 -2.91 -6.40
C PHE A 236 5.42 -3.18 -5.78
N ALA A 237 5.81 -4.45 -5.59
CA ALA A 237 7.17 -4.79 -5.15
C ALA A 237 8.21 -4.39 -6.19
N SER A 238 7.93 -4.62 -7.48
CA SER A 238 8.83 -4.22 -8.59
C SER A 238 8.98 -2.71 -8.66
N GLY A 239 7.90 -1.95 -8.51
CA GLY A 239 7.95 -0.48 -8.46
C GLY A 239 8.77 0.05 -7.29
N ARG A 240 8.59 -0.53 -6.10
CA ARG A 240 9.41 -0.19 -4.91
C ARG A 240 10.89 -0.52 -5.10
N SER A 241 11.20 -1.69 -5.69
CA SER A 241 12.57 -2.07 -6.00
C SER A 241 13.25 -1.08 -6.94
N LEU A 242 12.55 -0.57 -7.96
CA LEU A 242 13.10 0.46 -8.85
C LEU A 242 13.41 1.76 -8.10
N MET A 243 12.61 2.12 -7.09
CA MET A 243 12.88 3.30 -6.26
C MET A 243 14.07 3.08 -5.32
N ASP A 244 14.20 1.87 -4.76
CA ASP A 244 15.39 1.51 -3.98
C ASP A 244 16.67 1.55 -4.86
N ASP A 245 16.60 1.04 -6.09
CA ASP A 245 17.69 1.13 -7.06
C ASP A 245 18.03 2.59 -7.39
N TYR A 246 17.02 3.45 -7.55
CA TYR A 246 17.23 4.89 -7.77
C TYR A 246 17.99 5.53 -6.62
N ARG A 247 17.61 5.23 -5.37
CA ARG A 247 18.30 5.72 -4.18
C ARG A 247 19.73 5.19 -4.08
N ASN A 248 19.95 3.94 -4.48
CA ASN A 248 21.29 3.36 -4.54
C ASN A 248 22.17 4.06 -5.58
N VAL A 249 21.61 4.51 -6.70
CA VAL A 249 22.32 5.36 -7.67
C VAL A 249 22.68 6.70 -7.02
N CYS A 250 21.72 7.40 -6.42
CA CYS A 250 21.98 8.66 -5.69
C CYS A 250 23.13 8.52 -4.68
N ALA A 251 23.09 7.47 -3.84
CA ALA A 251 24.12 7.19 -2.85
C ALA A 251 25.50 6.92 -3.47
N ARG A 252 25.57 6.16 -4.57
CA ARG A 252 26.84 5.87 -5.27
C ARG A 252 27.50 7.14 -5.83
N TYR A 253 26.71 8.10 -6.30
CA TYR A 253 27.21 9.36 -6.85
C TYR A 253 27.34 10.47 -5.79
N GLY A 254 27.05 10.18 -4.51
CA GLY A 254 27.13 11.16 -3.42
C GLY A 254 26.08 12.28 -3.50
N ILE A 255 24.94 11.99 -4.14
CA ILE A 255 23.82 12.93 -4.32
C ILE A 255 22.70 12.51 -3.36
N ASP A 256 22.04 13.47 -2.73
CA ASP A 256 20.88 13.18 -1.89
C ASP A 256 19.75 12.57 -2.73
N ALA A 257 19.14 11.51 -2.19
CA ALA A 257 17.98 10.91 -2.84
C ALA A 257 16.75 11.79 -2.62
N PRO A 258 15.89 11.96 -3.63
CA PRO A 258 14.68 12.74 -3.47
C PRO A 258 13.68 12.05 -2.54
N THR A 259 12.90 12.87 -1.84
CA THR A 259 11.81 12.40 -0.98
C THR A 259 10.61 12.01 -1.83
N GLU A 260 10.38 12.70 -2.95
CA GLU A 260 9.26 12.48 -3.86
C GLU A 260 9.72 12.62 -5.32
N LEU A 261 9.24 11.69 -6.15
CA LEU A 261 9.49 11.62 -7.58
C LEU A 261 8.14 11.46 -8.29
N ARG A 262 7.82 12.41 -9.17
CA ARG A 262 6.59 12.43 -9.97
C ARG A 262 6.96 12.32 -11.43
N ILE A 263 6.49 11.28 -12.10
CA ILE A 263 6.78 11.03 -13.51
C ILE A 263 5.48 11.12 -14.28
N THR A 264 5.47 11.96 -15.31
CA THR A 264 4.39 12.00 -16.30
C THR A 264 4.92 11.42 -17.60
N TYR A 265 4.26 10.37 -18.09
CA TYR A 265 4.64 9.67 -19.31
C TYR A 265 3.50 9.70 -20.32
N ASP A 266 3.80 10.15 -21.53
CA ASP A 266 2.90 10.07 -22.68
C ASP A 266 3.20 8.77 -23.45
N PRO A 267 2.30 7.78 -23.40
CA PRO A 267 2.54 6.49 -24.03
C PRO A 267 2.47 6.53 -25.56
N LYS A 268 1.90 7.58 -26.16
CA LYS A 268 1.80 7.73 -27.61
C LYS A 268 3.07 8.34 -28.20
N ASN A 269 3.60 9.37 -27.54
CA ASN A 269 4.78 10.09 -28.02
C ASN A 269 6.09 9.64 -27.35
N HIS A 270 6.01 8.71 -26.38
CA HIS A 270 7.12 8.31 -25.53
C HIS A 270 7.77 9.48 -24.77
N GLY A 271 7.00 10.55 -24.55
CA GLY A 271 7.47 11.73 -23.82
C GLY A 271 7.50 11.45 -22.32
N LEU A 272 8.62 11.76 -21.68
CA LEU A 272 8.80 11.60 -20.24
C LEU A 272 9.09 12.96 -19.61
N HIS A 273 8.30 13.34 -18.62
CA HIS A 273 8.56 14.48 -17.75
C HIS A 273 8.70 13.99 -16.32
N THR A 274 9.65 14.57 -15.58
CA THR A 274 9.93 14.14 -14.21
C THR A 274 10.15 15.35 -13.33
N ASP A 275 9.35 15.43 -12.26
CA ASP A 275 9.48 16.39 -11.20
C ASP A 275 10.05 15.70 -9.96
N VAL A 276 11.02 16.35 -9.33
CA VAL A 276 11.75 15.83 -8.19
C VAL A 276 11.57 16.80 -7.03
N SER A 277 11.20 16.29 -5.85
CA SER A 277 11.14 17.09 -4.63
C SER A 277 11.99 16.45 -3.53
N TYR A 278 12.57 17.31 -2.71
CA TYR A 278 13.38 16.98 -1.54
C TYR A 278 12.69 17.41 -0.23
N ASP A 279 11.50 17.98 -0.34
CA ASP A 279 10.77 18.47 0.82
C ASP A 279 10.30 17.31 1.70
N PRO A 280 10.29 17.47 3.03
CA PRO A 280 9.74 16.47 3.92
C PRO A 280 8.28 16.19 3.58
N ILE A 281 7.94 14.90 3.43
CA ILE A 281 6.56 14.48 3.22
C ILE A 281 5.81 14.57 4.56
N GLY A 282 4.76 15.40 4.60
CA GLY A 282 3.89 15.54 5.77
C GLY A 282 2.97 14.33 6.00
N ASP A 283 2.02 14.46 6.94
CA ASP A 283 1.07 13.39 7.27
C ASP A 283 -0.03 13.18 6.21
N ASN A 284 -0.19 14.14 5.30
CA ASN A 284 -1.16 14.03 4.20
C ASN A 284 -0.64 13.07 3.13
N ASP A 285 -1.54 12.32 2.50
CA ASP A 285 -1.21 11.42 1.39
C ASP A 285 -0.77 12.23 0.14
N PRO A 286 0.55 12.27 -0.18
CA PRO A 286 1.07 13.09 -1.27
C PRO A 286 0.59 12.58 -2.64
N PHE A 287 0.33 11.27 -2.76
CA PHE A 287 -0.17 10.66 -3.97
C PHE A 287 -1.56 11.21 -4.31
N MET A 288 -2.47 11.21 -3.33
CA MET A 288 -3.83 11.71 -3.52
C MET A 288 -3.87 13.23 -3.73
N ALA A 289 -2.99 13.97 -3.06
CA ALA A 289 -2.85 15.41 -3.27
C ALA A 289 -2.42 15.72 -4.71
N TRP A 290 -1.42 14.99 -5.23
CA TRP A 290 -0.95 15.16 -6.60
C TRP A 290 -1.98 14.71 -7.63
N ALA A 291 -2.64 13.56 -7.44
CA ALA A 291 -3.70 13.10 -8.32
C ALA A 291 -4.85 14.13 -8.43
N SER A 292 -5.23 14.77 -7.31
CA SER A 292 -6.22 15.85 -7.29
C SER A 292 -5.76 17.07 -8.11
N GLN A 293 -4.48 17.48 -7.97
CA GLN A 293 -3.91 18.58 -8.74
C GLN A 293 -3.92 18.27 -10.26
N VAL A 294 -3.52 17.06 -10.64
CA VAL A 294 -3.56 16.60 -12.04
C VAL A 294 -4.99 16.62 -12.56
N TYR A 295 -5.95 16.13 -11.78
CA TYR A 295 -7.37 16.15 -12.17
C TYR A 295 -7.89 17.57 -12.42
N GLN A 296 -7.54 18.53 -11.55
CA GLN A 296 -7.94 19.94 -11.71
C GLN A 296 -7.38 20.54 -13.01
N SER A 297 -6.18 20.16 -13.43
CA SER A 297 -5.58 20.63 -14.68
C SER A 297 -6.35 20.21 -15.95
N PHE A 298 -7.27 19.24 -15.86
CA PHE A 298 -8.07 18.82 -17.00
C PHE A 298 -9.20 19.79 -17.33
N HIS A 299 -9.54 20.66 -16.38
CA HIS A 299 -10.68 21.58 -16.45
C HIS A 299 -10.27 23.05 -16.47
N ALA A 300 -8.96 23.33 -16.43
CA ALA A 300 -8.37 24.66 -16.56
C ALA A 300 -8.09 24.97 -18.05
#